data_AF-A0A7C1BQA3-F1
#
_entry.id   AF-A0A7C1BQA3-F1
#
_cell.length_a   1.000
_cell.length_b   1.000
_cell.length_c   1.000
_cell.angle_alpha   90.00
_cell.angle_beta   90.00
_cell.angle_gamma   90.00
#
_symmetry.space_group_name_H-M   'P 1'
#
loop_
_entity.id
_entity.type
_entity.pdbx_description
1 polymer ?
#
loop_
_entity_poly.entity_id
_entity_poly.type
_entity_poly.pdbx_seq_one_letter_code
_entity_poly.pdbx_strand_id
1 'polypeptide(L)'
;MQLYCPCRISLRLALLFLLVTSVVLSPGGSKPANAAIGYTGDFLRLGAGGRALAMGDAFVALADDATAGYYNPAGLPQLKSTQLLLQHSERFAGVVKNDFIAVVIPGKTKQNFAVSLFRIGVDDIKYTKLKDPTEPFDLSGNRPYVSRIASAADWVVYLSFGYRMRSGLSTGSTLKLILRKLGGNSAFGYGIDLGFLYSPLP
;
A
#
# COMPACT_ATOMS: atom_id res chain seq x y z
N MET A 1 -1.61 -11.65 48.53
CA MET A 1 -2.21 -10.48 47.84
C MET A 1 -1.13 -9.88 46.94
N GLN A 2 -1.06 -10.32 45.67
CA GLN A 2 0.10 -10.10 44.78
C GLN A 2 -0.07 -8.87 43.88
N LEU A 3 0.81 -7.89 44.11
CA LEU A 3 1.70 -7.21 43.16
C LEU A 3 1.09 -6.59 41.87
N TYR A 4 0.94 -5.26 41.93
CA TYR A 4 1.00 -4.33 40.80
C TYR A 4 2.25 -4.57 39.93
N CYS A 5 2.07 -4.71 38.62
CA CYS A 5 3.15 -4.72 37.64
C CYS A 5 3.36 -3.28 37.12
N PRO A 6 4.48 -2.60 37.41
CA PRO A 6 4.74 -1.30 36.80
C PRO A 6 5.21 -1.54 35.36
N CYS A 7 4.47 -0.97 34.40
CA CYS A 7 4.89 -0.88 33.01
C CYS A 7 6.12 0.03 32.93
N ARG A 8 7.32 -0.54 33.08
CA ARG A 8 8.58 0.16 32.80
C ARG A 8 8.76 0.26 31.28
N ILE A 9 8.24 1.33 30.70
CA ILE A 9 8.68 1.79 29.37
C ILE A 9 10.18 2.04 29.50
N SER A 10 11.00 1.23 28.83
CA SER A 10 12.44 1.36 28.93
C SER A 10 12.85 2.71 28.33
N LEU A 11 13.73 3.43 29.03
CA LEU A 11 14.25 4.74 28.61
C LEU A 11 14.80 4.71 27.17
N ARG A 12 15.29 3.54 26.73
CA ARG A 12 15.75 3.27 25.36
C ARG A 12 14.63 3.31 24.32
N LEU A 13 13.43 2.82 24.63
CA LEU A 13 12.26 2.91 23.73
C LEU A 13 11.75 4.35 23.62
N ALA A 14 11.75 5.10 24.72
CA ALA A 14 11.38 6.51 24.72
C ALA A 14 12.38 7.37 23.91
N LEU A 15 13.69 7.11 24.05
CA LEU A 15 14.73 7.76 23.25
C LEU A 15 14.67 7.39 21.77
N LEU A 16 14.38 6.13 21.42
CA LEU A 16 14.19 5.74 20.02
C LEU A 16 12.97 6.43 19.40
N PHE A 17 11.87 6.53 20.14
CA PHE A 17 10.67 7.25 19.70
C PHE A 17 10.96 8.74 19.48
N LEU A 18 11.72 9.38 20.39
CA LEU A 18 12.13 10.78 20.28
C LEU A 18 13.10 11.03 19.11
N LEU A 19 14.02 10.10 18.85
CA LEU A 19 14.97 10.16 17.73
C LEU A 19 14.27 9.95 16.37
N VAL A 20 13.28 9.06 16.31
CA VAL A 20 12.46 8.86 15.11
C VAL A 20 11.60 10.10 14.85
N THR A 21 11.03 10.73 15.88
CA THR A 21 10.28 11.99 15.70
C THR A 21 11.17 13.15 15.25
N SER A 22 12.43 13.25 15.68
CA SER A 22 13.32 14.35 15.26
C SER A 22 13.83 14.19 13.82
N VAL A 23 14.00 12.95 13.34
CA VAL A 23 14.32 12.68 11.93
C VAL A 23 13.13 13.00 11.02
N VAL A 24 11.89 12.75 11.46
CA VAL A 24 10.67 13.06 10.70
C VAL A 24 10.34 14.56 10.71
N LEU A 25 10.77 15.33 11.73
CA LEU A 25 10.50 16.77 11.87
C LEU A 25 11.65 17.71 11.46
N SER A 26 12.65 17.24 10.71
CA SER A 26 13.66 18.16 10.17
C SER A 26 13.02 19.01 9.05
N PRO A 27 12.96 20.36 9.19
CA PRO A 27 12.35 21.23 8.18
C PRO A 27 13.33 21.43 7.03
N GLY A 28 13.55 20.39 6.23
CA GLY A 28 14.21 20.50 4.94
C GLY A 28 13.28 21.22 3.97
N GLY A 29 13.53 22.52 3.75
CA GLY A 29 12.68 23.45 3.01
C GLY A 29 12.36 23.02 1.57
N SER A 30 11.33 22.21 1.41
CA SER A 30 10.63 22.02 0.14
C SER A 30 9.29 22.73 0.26
N LYS A 31 9.07 23.73 -0.60
CA LYS A 31 7.76 24.38 -0.74
C LYS A 31 6.74 23.26 -1.06
N PRO A 32 5.59 23.16 -0.38
CA PRO A 32 4.56 22.23 -0.81
C PRO A 32 4.15 22.69 -2.21
N ALA A 33 4.45 21.86 -3.22
CA ALA A 33 3.85 22.03 -4.52
C ALA A 33 2.34 21.80 -4.30
N ASN A 34 1.56 22.88 -4.36
CA ASN A 34 0.11 22.83 -4.36
C ASN A 34 -0.33 22.11 -5.64
N ALA A 35 -0.36 20.78 -5.57
CA ALA A 35 -1.03 19.90 -6.52
C ALA A 35 -1.79 18.86 -5.70
N ALA A 36 -2.66 19.32 -4.79
CA ALA A 36 -3.71 18.48 -4.23
C ALA A 36 -4.78 18.26 -5.33
N ILE A 37 -4.41 17.48 -6.35
CA ILE A 37 -5.40 16.80 -7.18
C ILE A 37 -5.90 15.68 -6.27
N GLY A 38 -7.17 15.72 -5.86
CA GLY A 38 -7.75 14.80 -4.86
C GLY A 38 -7.66 13.31 -5.18
N TYR A 39 -7.14 12.95 -6.35
CA TYR A 39 -7.08 11.59 -6.91
C TYR A 39 -5.65 11.00 -6.98
N THR A 40 -4.61 11.73 -6.54
CA THR A 40 -3.21 11.28 -6.69
C THR A 40 -2.93 9.92 -6.03
N GLY A 41 -3.71 9.55 -5.00
CA GLY A 41 -3.62 8.29 -4.25
C GLY A 41 -4.76 7.29 -4.46
N ASP A 42 -5.68 7.51 -5.41
CA ASP A 42 -6.90 6.69 -5.56
C ASP A 42 -6.63 5.21 -5.81
N PHE A 43 -5.52 4.90 -6.48
CA PHE A 43 -5.10 3.53 -6.72
C PHE A 43 -4.84 2.75 -5.42
N LEU A 44 -4.52 3.44 -4.31
CA LEU A 44 -4.38 2.81 -3.00
C LEU A 44 -5.72 2.36 -2.41
N ARG A 45 -6.86 2.75 -2.99
CA ARG A 45 -8.22 2.44 -2.51
C ARG A 45 -8.87 1.26 -3.23
N LEU A 46 -8.13 0.54 -4.08
CA LEU A 46 -8.69 -0.52 -4.93
C LEU A 46 -9.01 -1.82 -4.20
N GLY A 47 -8.55 -1.96 -2.95
CA GLY A 47 -8.70 -3.15 -2.15
C GLY A 47 -7.66 -4.23 -2.48
N ALA A 48 -7.50 -5.15 -1.53
CA ALA A 48 -6.61 -6.30 -1.61
C ALA A 48 -7.27 -7.54 -1.00
N GLY A 49 -7.00 -8.73 -1.52
CA GLY A 49 -7.61 -9.99 -1.10
C GLY A 49 -9.05 -10.19 -1.57
N GLY A 50 -9.32 -11.34 -2.20
CA GLY A 50 -10.66 -11.67 -2.69
C GLY A 50 -11.73 -11.71 -1.59
N ARG A 51 -11.39 -12.16 -0.37
CA ARG A 51 -12.34 -12.17 0.77
C ARG A 51 -12.74 -10.77 1.20
N ALA A 52 -11.77 -9.88 1.40
CA ALA A 52 -12.04 -8.51 1.81
C ALA A 52 -12.82 -7.75 0.73
N LEU A 53 -12.44 -7.92 -0.54
CA LEU A 53 -13.17 -7.37 -1.69
C LEU A 53 -14.62 -7.89 -1.75
N ALA A 54 -14.85 -9.18 -1.51
CA ALA A 54 -16.20 -9.77 -1.49
C ALA A 54 -17.08 -9.24 -0.34
N MET A 55 -16.46 -8.73 0.73
CA MET A 55 -17.14 -8.03 1.83
C MET A 55 -17.34 -6.53 1.55
N GLY A 56 -17.09 -6.06 0.32
CA GLY A 56 -17.17 -4.65 -0.05
C GLY A 56 -16.08 -3.80 0.62
N ASP A 57 -14.87 -4.35 0.78
CA ASP A 57 -13.73 -3.75 1.49
C ASP A 57 -13.97 -3.47 2.99
N ALA A 58 -15.05 -3.98 3.57
CA ALA A 58 -15.37 -3.85 4.99
C ALA A 58 -14.55 -4.82 5.87
N PHE A 59 -13.23 -4.65 5.92
CA PHE A 59 -12.31 -5.64 6.49
C PHE A 59 -11.40 -5.13 7.63
N VAL A 60 -11.48 -3.85 7.98
CA VAL A 60 -10.55 -3.18 8.94
C VAL A 60 -10.57 -3.79 10.35
N ALA A 61 -11.74 -4.16 10.86
CA ALA A 61 -11.89 -4.76 12.20
C ALA A 61 -11.62 -6.28 12.21
N LEU A 62 -11.58 -6.91 11.04
CA LEU A 62 -11.38 -8.35 10.92
C LEU A 62 -9.91 -8.66 10.63
N ALA A 63 -9.32 -8.08 9.56
CA ALA A 63 -7.89 -8.06 9.24
C ALA A 63 -7.07 -9.29 9.71
N ASP A 64 -7.60 -10.49 9.51
CA ASP A 64 -7.16 -11.77 10.07
C ASP A 64 -6.53 -12.70 9.04
N ASP A 65 -6.00 -12.13 7.96
CA ASP A 65 -5.20 -12.83 6.96
C ASP A 65 -4.00 -12.01 6.48
N ALA A 66 -3.30 -12.52 5.46
CA ALA A 66 -2.14 -11.87 4.88
C ALA A 66 -2.37 -10.44 4.36
N THR A 67 -3.62 -10.02 4.11
CA THR A 67 -3.95 -8.65 3.73
C THR A 67 -3.98 -7.66 4.89
N ALA A 68 -3.78 -8.11 6.13
CA ALA A 68 -3.77 -7.25 7.32
C ALA A 68 -2.81 -6.05 7.18
N GLY A 69 -1.65 -6.22 6.52
CA GLY A 69 -0.72 -5.11 6.28
C GLY A 69 -1.29 -3.97 5.42
N TYR A 70 -2.28 -4.27 4.56
CA TYR A 70 -2.98 -3.31 3.72
C TYR A 70 -4.18 -2.67 4.43
N TYR A 71 -5.00 -3.46 5.15
CA TYR A 71 -6.23 -2.95 5.80
C TYR A 71 -6.01 -2.44 7.23
N ASN A 72 -5.33 -3.20 8.08
CA ASN A 72 -5.07 -2.84 9.47
C ASN A 72 -3.87 -3.64 10.03
N PRO A 73 -2.67 -3.05 10.13
CA PRO A 73 -1.49 -3.76 10.62
C PRO A 73 -1.62 -4.21 12.09
N ALA A 74 -2.56 -3.66 12.86
CA ALA A 74 -2.85 -4.13 14.22
C ALA A 74 -3.52 -5.52 14.25
N GLY A 75 -4.05 -6.00 13.12
CA GLY A 75 -4.52 -7.37 12.96
C GLY A 75 -3.38 -8.39 12.88
N LEU A 76 -2.18 -8.00 12.42
CA LEU A 76 -1.07 -8.93 12.20
C LEU A 76 -0.77 -9.86 13.39
N PRO A 77 -0.74 -9.42 14.67
CA PRO A 77 -0.43 -10.29 15.82
C PRO A 77 -1.41 -11.44 16.06
N GLN A 78 -2.58 -11.46 15.40
CA GLN A 78 -3.53 -12.57 15.51
C GLN A 78 -3.17 -13.76 14.61
N LEU A 79 -2.31 -13.55 13.62
CA LEU A 79 -1.86 -14.58 12.68
C LEU A 79 -0.81 -15.49 13.34
N LYS A 80 -1.11 -16.78 13.47
CA LYS A 80 -0.22 -17.72 14.18
C LYS A 80 0.78 -18.43 13.27
N SER A 81 0.59 -18.36 11.96
CA SER A 81 1.38 -19.07 10.95
C SER A 81 1.82 -18.12 9.84
N THR A 82 2.88 -18.51 9.13
CA THR A 82 3.27 -17.85 7.89
C THR A 82 2.15 -18.00 6.87
N GLN A 83 1.72 -16.88 6.29
CA GLN A 83 0.67 -16.88 5.27
C GLN A 83 1.21 -16.19 4.01
N LEU A 84 0.84 -16.73 2.86
CA LEU A 84 1.09 -16.14 1.55
C LEU A 84 -0.26 -15.92 0.88
N LEU A 85 -0.47 -14.73 0.32
CA LEU A 85 -1.62 -14.39 -0.50
C LEU A 85 -1.13 -13.83 -1.83
N LEU A 86 -1.73 -14.33 -2.90
CA LEU A 86 -1.55 -13.85 -4.26
C LEU A 86 -2.92 -13.47 -4.79
N GLN A 87 -3.00 -12.28 -5.38
CA GLN A 87 -4.18 -11.76 -6.04
C GLN A 87 -3.76 -11.25 -7.41
N HIS A 88 -4.53 -11.62 -8.41
CA HIS A 88 -4.52 -11.02 -9.73
C HIS A 88 -5.96 -10.67 -10.09
N SER A 89 -6.17 -9.47 -10.62
CA SER A 89 -7.48 -9.02 -11.09
C SER A 89 -7.33 -8.13 -12.31
N GLU A 90 -8.31 -8.22 -13.20
CA GLU A 90 -8.39 -7.43 -14.42
C GLU A 90 -9.65 -6.58 -14.43
N ARG A 91 -9.55 -5.36 -14.94
CA ARG A 91 -10.69 -4.45 -15.16
C ARG A 91 -10.67 -3.96 -16.60
N PHE A 92 -11.86 -3.59 -17.10
CA PHE A 92 -12.05 -3.08 -18.47
C PHE A 92 -11.52 -4.04 -19.54
N ALA A 93 -11.96 -5.30 -19.49
CA ALA A 93 -11.57 -6.35 -20.44
C ALA A 93 -10.04 -6.56 -20.56
N GLY A 94 -9.34 -6.56 -19.41
CA GLY A 94 -7.90 -6.87 -19.36
C GLY A 94 -6.97 -5.67 -19.56
N VAL A 95 -7.50 -4.47 -19.80
CA VAL A 95 -6.69 -3.26 -20.01
C VAL A 95 -5.98 -2.85 -18.73
N VAL A 96 -6.69 -2.88 -17.60
CA VAL A 96 -6.13 -2.52 -16.29
C VAL A 96 -5.88 -3.79 -15.51
N LYS A 97 -4.63 -4.02 -15.11
CA LYS A 97 -4.21 -5.16 -14.30
C LYS A 97 -3.86 -4.69 -12.90
N ASN A 98 -4.39 -5.38 -11.90
CA ASN A 98 -4.11 -5.14 -10.50
C ASN A 98 -3.65 -6.43 -9.82
N ASP A 99 -2.40 -6.41 -9.36
CA ASP A 99 -1.69 -7.50 -8.73
C ASP A 99 -1.39 -7.15 -7.28
N PHE A 100 -1.68 -8.07 -6.37
CA PHE A 100 -1.30 -7.93 -4.97
C PHE A 100 -0.70 -9.22 -4.43
N ILE A 101 0.45 -9.09 -3.78
CA ILE A 101 1.16 -10.18 -3.14
C ILE A 101 1.41 -9.77 -1.69
N ALA A 102 1.12 -10.65 -0.74
CA ALA A 102 1.43 -10.41 0.65
C ALA A 102 1.97 -11.66 1.32
N VAL A 103 3.00 -11.49 2.14
CA VAL A 103 3.51 -12.52 3.02
C VAL A 103 3.50 -12.00 4.45
N VAL A 104 3.03 -12.84 5.38
CA VAL A 104 3.08 -12.58 6.82
C VAL A 104 4.09 -13.54 7.43
N ILE A 105 4.95 -12.99 8.27
CA ILE A 105 5.97 -13.74 9.01
C ILE A 105 5.69 -13.54 10.51
N PRO A 106 5.20 -14.58 11.20
CA PRO A 106 5.03 -14.51 12.65
C PRO A 106 6.38 -14.33 13.35
N GLY A 107 6.41 -13.42 14.32
CA GLY A 107 7.56 -13.27 15.22
C GLY A 107 7.45 -14.22 16.42
N LYS A 108 8.37 -14.07 17.37
CA LYS A 108 8.55 -15.05 18.45
C LYS A 108 7.56 -14.95 19.62
N THR A 109 6.92 -13.80 19.84
CA THR A 109 6.20 -13.58 21.12
C THR A 109 4.87 -12.86 20.95
N LYS A 110 4.89 -11.63 20.43
CA LYS A 110 3.71 -10.75 20.32
C LYS A 110 3.75 -9.89 19.05
N GLN A 111 4.72 -10.13 18.20
CA GLN A 111 5.07 -9.31 17.06
C GLN A 111 4.92 -10.13 15.82
N ASN A 112 4.29 -9.56 14.79
CA ASN A 112 4.24 -10.15 13.47
C ASN A 112 4.62 -9.09 12.44
N PHE A 113 5.22 -9.55 11.35
CA PHE A 113 5.67 -8.71 10.25
C PHE A 113 4.90 -9.09 8.99
N ALA A 114 4.70 -8.13 8.09
CA ALA A 114 4.24 -8.43 6.75
C ALA A 114 4.99 -7.59 5.71
N VAL A 115 5.24 -8.21 4.57
CA VAL A 115 5.72 -7.53 3.37
C VAL A 115 4.67 -7.73 2.30
N SER A 116 4.26 -6.65 1.64
CA SER A 116 3.30 -6.74 0.54
C SER A 116 3.75 -5.89 -0.64
N LEU A 117 3.39 -6.34 -1.83
CA LEU A 117 3.61 -5.66 -3.09
C LEU A 117 2.25 -5.47 -3.76
N PHE A 118 1.94 -4.23 -4.11
CA PHE A 118 0.77 -3.89 -4.91
C PHE A 118 1.25 -3.28 -6.21
N ARG A 119 0.69 -3.73 -7.32
CA ARG A 119 0.92 -3.17 -8.64
C ARG A 119 -0.42 -2.94 -9.31
N ILE A 120 -0.62 -1.74 -9.83
CA ILE A 120 -1.64 -1.49 -10.84
C ILE A 120 -1.00 -0.90 -12.08
N GLY A 121 -1.44 -1.30 -13.26
CA GLY A 121 -0.99 -0.64 -14.47
C GLY A 121 -1.81 -0.98 -15.71
N VAL A 122 -1.54 -0.17 -16.73
CA VAL A 122 -1.93 -0.39 -18.12
C VAL A 122 -0.64 -0.47 -18.92
N ASP A 123 -0.47 -1.60 -19.58
CA ASP A 123 0.67 -1.86 -20.45
C ASP A 123 0.30 -1.61 -21.93
N ASP A 124 1.30 -1.44 -22.78
CA ASP A 124 1.15 -1.33 -24.24
C ASP A 124 0.22 -0.21 -24.76
N ILE A 125 0.24 0.95 -24.11
CA ILE A 125 -0.48 2.15 -24.57
C ILE A 125 0.16 2.65 -25.87
N LYS A 126 -0.58 2.55 -26.97
CA LYS A 126 -0.15 2.98 -28.31
C LYS A 126 -0.43 4.47 -28.49
N TYR A 127 0.62 5.26 -28.65
CA TYR A 127 0.53 6.66 -29.05
C TYR A 127 0.53 6.72 -30.57
N THR A 128 -0.58 7.16 -31.16
CA THR A 128 -0.74 7.27 -32.61
C THR A 128 -0.57 8.71 -33.09
N LYS A 129 0.07 8.88 -34.26
CA LYS A 129 0.17 10.16 -34.96
C LYS A 129 -0.32 10.01 -36.40
N LEU A 130 -0.86 11.08 -36.97
CA LEU A 130 -1.11 11.14 -38.41
C LEU A 130 0.20 11.33 -39.17
N LYS A 131 0.24 10.87 -40.44
CA LYS A 131 1.39 11.11 -41.32
C LYS A 131 1.48 12.59 -41.66
N ASP A 132 0.33 13.18 -42.01
CA ASP A 132 0.16 14.61 -42.17
C ASP A 132 -0.84 15.12 -41.11
N PRO A 133 -0.39 15.89 -40.10
CA PRO A 133 -1.28 16.47 -39.09
C PRO A 133 -2.20 17.57 -39.62
N THR A 134 -1.95 18.09 -40.82
CA THR A 134 -2.73 19.19 -41.41
C THR A 134 -3.92 18.71 -42.22
N GLU A 135 -3.89 17.47 -42.67
CA GLU A 135 -4.97 16.80 -43.39
C GLU A 135 -5.87 15.99 -42.44
N PRO A 136 -7.18 15.83 -42.74
CA PRO A 136 -8.08 15.03 -41.91
C PRO A 136 -7.66 13.54 -41.87
N PHE A 137 -8.18 12.83 -40.87
CA PHE A 137 -8.04 11.39 -40.78
C PHE A 137 -8.65 10.72 -42.02
N ASP A 138 -7.84 9.95 -42.73
CA ASP A 138 -8.28 9.13 -43.86
C ASP A 138 -7.61 7.76 -43.82
N LEU A 139 -8.41 6.70 -43.95
CA LEU A 139 -7.92 5.32 -43.98
C LEU A 139 -7.13 5.00 -45.25
N SER A 140 -7.39 5.69 -46.37
CA SER A 140 -6.69 5.50 -47.65
C SER A 140 -5.38 6.29 -47.79
N GLY A 141 -5.35 7.56 -47.39
CA GLY A 141 -4.21 8.46 -47.59
C GLY A 141 -3.47 8.85 -46.30
N ASN A 142 -4.20 9.24 -45.25
CA ASN A 142 -3.64 9.82 -44.02
C ASN A 142 -3.90 8.96 -42.78
N ARG A 143 -3.49 7.68 -42.84
CA ARG A 143 -3.76 6.71 -41.78
C ARG A 143 -2.84 6.94 -40.56
N PRO A 144 -3.38 6.96 -39.32
CA PRO A 144 -2.58 7.01 -38.11
C PRO A 144 -1.62 5.81 -38.01
N TYR A 145 -0.38 6.08 -37.62
CA TYR A 145 0.61 5.06 -37.32
C TYR A 145 1.02 5.15 -35.84
N VAL A 146 1.48 4.03 -35.29
CA VAL A 146 1.97 3.99 -33.90
C VAL A 146 3.33 4.66 -33.85
N SER A 147 3.41 5.82 -33.21
CA SER A 147 4.66 6.57 -33.05
C SER A 147 5.47 6.08 -31.84
N ARG A 148 4.81 5.61 -30.79
CA ARG A 148 5.44 5.12 -29.56
C ARG A 148 4.51 4.17 -28.82
N ILE A 149 5.09 3.23 -28.10
CA ILE A 149 4.40 2.42 -27.09
C ILE A 149 4.91 2.85 -25.72
N ALA A 150 4.01 3.00 -24.76
CA ALA A 150 4.34 3.34 -23.38
C ALA A 150 3.43 2.59 -22.42
N SER A 151 3.84 2.49 -21.16
CA SER A 151 3.03 1.92 -20.08
C SER A 151 2.85 2.94 -18.96
N ALA A 152 1.78 2.77 -18.20
CA ALA A 152 1.52 3.51 -16.97
C ALA A 152 1.33 2.50 -15.84
N ALA A 153 2.18 2.54 -14.82
CA ALA A 153 2.11 1.61 -13.70
C ALA A 153 2.52 2.26 -12.38
N ASP A 154 1.80 1.89 -11.34
CA ASP A 154 2.05 2.27 -9.95
C ASP A 154 2.39 1.01 -9.15
N TRP A 155 3.49 1.10 -8.42
CA TRP A 155 3.98 0.05 -7.53
C TRP A 155 4.01 0.57 -6.10
N VAL A 156 3.64 -0.28 -5.16
CA VAL A 156 3.69 0.03 -3.74
C VAL A 156 4.25 -1.16 -2.98
N VAL A 157 5.31 -0.91 -2.22
CA VAL A 157 5.82 -1.85 -1.24
C VAL A 157 5.30 -1.44 0.13
N TYR A 158 4.66 -2.38 0.83
CA TYR A 158 4.18 -2.23 2.19
C TYR A 158 5.09 -3.01 3.12
N LEU A 159 5.66 -2.34 4.11
CA LEU A 159 6.43 -2.95 5.19
C LEU A 159 5.64 -2.73 6.48
N SER A 160 5.03 -3.79 6.97
CA SER A 160 4.06 -3.73 8.06
C SER A 160 4.58 -4.45 9.30
N PHE A 161 4.28 -3.87 10.46
CA PHE A 161 4.60 -4.42 11.77
C PHE A 161 3.37 -4.33 12.66
N GLY A 162 3.07 -5.42 13.36
CA GLY A 162 2.02 -5.44 14.38
C GLY A 162 2.55 -5.94 15.72
N TYR A 163 2.01 -5.40 16.81
CA TYR A 163 2.34 -5.77 18.18
C TYR A 163 1.09 -5.93 19.06
N ARG A 164 0.96 -7.07 19.73
CA ARG A 164 -0.05 -7.27 20.78
C ARG A 164 0.39 -6.60 22.07
N MET A 165 -0.20 -5.46 22.40
CA MET A 165 0.16 -4.66 23.58
C MET A 165 -0.35 -5.29 24.87
N ARG A 166 -1.63 -5.69 24.91
CA ARG A 166 -2.26 -6.41 26.03
C ARG A 166 -3.30 -7.40 25.52
N SER A 167 -3.90 -8.18 26.42
CA SER A 167 -5.03 -9.04 26.03
C SER A 167 -6.13 -8.18 25.42
N GLY A 168 -6.61 -8.56 24.24
CA GLY A 168 -7.63 -7.83 23.50
C GLY A 168 -7.19 -6.50 22.89
N LEU A 169 -5.93 -6.05 22.99
CA LEU A 169 -5.49 -4.80 22.33
C LEU A 169 -4.17 -4.98 21.58
N SER A 170 -4.21 -4.70 20.29
CA SER A 170 -3.07 -4.70 19.39
C SER A 170 -2.90 -3.33 18.74
N THR A 171 -1.67 -3.03 18.34
CA THR A 171 -1.30 -1.87 17.54
C THR A 171 -0.47 -2.32 16.35
N GLY A 172 -0.40 -1.52 15.30
CA GLY A 172 0.46 -1.77 14.17
C GLY A 172 0.79 -0.51 13.40
N SER A 173 1.78 -0.63 12.53
CA SER A 173 2.25 0.43 11.67
C SER A 173 2.67 -0.14 10.32
N THR A 174 2.45 0.61 9.25
CA THR A 174 2.89 0.23 7.90
C THR A 174 3.63 1.39 7.25
N LEU A 175 4.82 1.14 6.74
CA LEU A 175 5.54 2.03 5.83
C LEU A 175 5.20 1.64 4.39
N LYS A 176 4.80 2.62 3.59
CA LYS A 176 4.52 2.47 2.15
C LYS A 176 5.60 3.17 1.35
N LEU A 177 6.18 2.49 0.38
CA LEU A 177 7.10 3.05 -0.60
C LEU A 177 6.41 2.98 -1.96
N ILE A 178 6.16 4.13 -2.57
CA ILE A 178 5.34 4.28 -3.77
C ILE A 178 6.25 4.67 -4.93
N LEU A 179 6.19 3.92 -6.01
CA LEU A 179 6.91 4.17 -7.26
C LEU A 179 5.89 4.26 -8.38
N ARG A 180 5.79 5.43 -9.00
CA ARG A 180 4.88 5.69 -10.12
C ARG A 180 5.69 5.88 -11.39
N LYS A 181 5.31 5.20 -12.47
CA LYS A 181 5.87 5.38 -13.81
C LYS A 181 4.75 5.68 -14.79
N LEU A 182 4.81 6.85 -15.43
CA LEU A 182 3.84 7.30 -16.42
C LEU A 182 4.57 7.61 -17.72
N GLY A 183 4.57 6.65 -18.64
CA GLY A 183 5.32 6.75 -19.89
C GLY A 183 6.81 6.96 -19.65
N GLY A 184 7.32 8.15 -19.99
CA GLY A 184 8.73 8.51 -19.82
C GLY A 184 9.10 9.08 -18.44
N ASN A 185 8.12 9.37 -17.59
CA ASN A 185 8.34 10.03 -16.31
C ASN A 185 8.20 9.05 -15.14
N SER A 186 8.96 9.29 -14.07
CA SER A 186 8.86 8.56 -12.81
C SER A 186 8.69 9.50 -11.62
N ALA A 187 8.03 9.01 -10.58
CA ALA A 187 7.88 9.69 -9.31
C ALA A 187 8.01 8.69 -8.16
N PHE A 188 8.56 9.17 -7.04
CA PHE A 188 8.66 8.42 -5.80
C PHE A 188 7.85 9.11 -4.70
N GLY A 189 7.19 8.32 -3.87
CA GLY A 189 6.46 8.79 -2.70
C GLY A 189 6.59 7.80 -1.55
N TYR A 190 6.20 8.25 -0.37
CA TYR A 190 6.13 7.39 0.81
C TYR A 190 4.88 7.70 1.62
N GLY A 191 4.46 6.76 2.44
CA GLY A 191 3.31 6.91 3.33
C GLY A 191 3.49 6.10 4.60
N ILE A 192 2.79 6.49 5.66
CA ILE A 192 2.79 5.78 6.93
C ILE A 192 1.35 5.59 7.37
N ASP A 193 1.01 4.36 7.73
CA ASP A 193 -0.27 4.03 8.37
C ASP A 193 -0.02 3.58 9.80
N LEU A 194 -0.97 3.88 10.68
CA LEU A 194 -1.02 3.40 12.05
C LEU A 194 -2.37 2.74 12.30
N GLY A 195 -2.36 1.63 13.04
CA GLY A 195 -3.55 0.84 13.32
C GLY A 195 -3.67 0.49 14.79
N PHE A 196 -4.92 0.32 15.23
CA PHE A 196 -5.28 -0.27 16.50
C PHE A 196 -6.37 -1.30 16.27
N LEU A 197 -6.36 -2.37 17.06
CA LEU A 197 -7.40 -3.40 17.03
C LEU A 197 -7.74 -3.77 18.47
N TYR A 198 -9.01 -3.63 18.83
CA TYR A 198 -9.51 -3.93 20.16
C TYR A 198 -10.58 -5.03 20.10
N SER A 199 -10.35 -6.13 20.80
CA SER A 199 -11.25 -7.26 20.97
C SER A 199 -11.67 -7.29 22.45
N PRO A 200 -12.88 -6.81 22.80
CA PRO A 200 -13.36 -6.77 24.17
C PRO A 200 -13.67 -8.15 24.75
N LEU A 201 -13.88 -9.14 23.87
CA LEU A 201 -14.13 -10.53 24.23
C LEU A 201 -12.93 -11.41 23.80
N PRO A 202 -12.59 -12.43 24.59
CA PRO A 202 -11.53 -13.38 24.26
C PRO A 202 -11.88 -14.31 23.10
#